data_AF-A0A9P4K9F1-F1
#
_entry.id   AF-A0A9P4K9F1-F1
#
_cell.length_a   1.000
_cell.length_b   1.000
_cell.length_c   1.000
_cell.angle_alpha   90.00
_cell.angle_beta   90.00
_cell.angle_gamma   90.00
#
_symmetry.space_group_name_H-M   'P 1'
#
loop_
_entity.id
_entity.type
_entity.pdbx_description
1 polymer ?
#
loop_
_entity_poly.entity_id
_entity_poly.type
_entity_poly.pdbx_seq_one_letter_code
_entity_poly.pdbx_strand_id
1 'polypeptide(L)'
;MAMYSLGILFGPVLGPICGGFIAQRAGWHWDFWVVFIAGTLLSSCIFIFNRETNPIVLIDRKTAKLKGDMNRPELQNAYTHRHDASTLKRSYVLSRGMYRPLKLLFTSPIVFLLSLYVSFCFGLLFLLFTTITQVYIQQYGWAPELCGLAYLGVGLGFFIGIIFVARTSDATIIRLTKRNNGVYEPEMRLPTCAFFGFLIPISFFWYGWATEKKAHWIVPIIGLLPFGFGMMGVFAPIQTYLIDSFPQYAASAIAGMTAIRCLFGAVLPLGAPSMYDVLGLGWGNSLLGFVAVGMIPFPALIYKYGGYIRKKWPVNL
;
A
#
# COMPACT_ATOMS: atom_id res chain seq x y z
N MET A 1 -10.15 5.96 4.34
CA MET A 1 -8.94 5.36 3.75
C MET A 1 -7.64 5.86 4.38
N ALA A 2 -7.45 7.17 4.57
CA ALA A 2 -6.22 7.71 5.20
C ALA A 2 -5.93 7.09 6.58
N MET A 3 -6.88 7.10 7.53
CA MET A 3 -6.68 6.49 8.86
C MET A 3 -6.29 4.99 8.80
N TYR A 4 -6.86 4.24 7.86
CA TYR A 4 -6.52 2.83 7.64
C TYR A 4 -5.11 2.67 7.07
N SER A 5 -4.71 3.52 6.12
CA SER A 5 -3.39 3.49 5.50
C SER A 5 -2.28 3.87 6.49
N LEU A 6 -2.60 4.73 7.47
CA LEU A 6 -1.69 5.12 8.54
C LEU A 6 -1.20 3.89 9.31
N GLY A 7 -2.11 3.03 9.77
CA GLY A 7 -1.74 1.84 10.53
C GLY A 7 -0.78 0.89 9.77
N ILE A 8 -1.04 0.66 8.48
CA ILE A 8 -0.24 -0.26 7.66
C ILE A 8 1.19 0.24 7.45
N LEU A 9 1.38 1.54 7.31
CA LEU A 9 2.65 2.12 6.89
C LEU A 9 3.47 2.67 8.06
N PHE A 10 2.83 3.05 9.17
CA PHE A 10 3.51 3.45 10.40
C PHE A 10 3.98 2.25 11.23
N GLY A 11 3.28 1.11 11.16
CA GLY A 11 3.68 -0.12 11.85
C GLY A 11 5.12 -0.54 11.58
N PRO A 12 5.56 -0.61 10.30
CA PRO A 12 6.94 -0.93 9.94
C PRO A 12 7.99 0.11 10.36
N VAL A 13 7.60 1.32 10.75
CA VAL A 13 8.52 2.33 11.29
C VAL A 13 8.65 2.19 12.80
N LEU A 14 7.52 2.02 13.51
CA LEU A 14 7.52 1.85 14.97
C LEU A 14 8.10 0.50 15.39
N GLY A 15 7.90 -0.54 14.58
CA GLY A 15 8.39 -1.89 14.84
C GLY A 15 9.90 -1.94 15.12
N PRO A 16 10.76 -1.49 14.19
CA PRO A 16 12.21 -1.45 14.41
C PRO A 16 12.66 -0.55 15.55
N ILE A 17 11.94 0.55 15.83
CA ILE A 17 12.25 1.44 16.95
C ILE A 17 12.03 0.69 18.26
N CYS A 18 10.82 0.17 18.49
CA CYS A 18 10.50 -0.56 19.72
C CYS A 18 11.32 -1.85 19.83
N GLY A 19 11.41 -2.62 18.74
CA GLY A 19 12.14 -3.88 18.68
C GLY A 19 13.64 -3.71 18.92
N GLY A 20 14.28 -2.66 18.40
CA GLY A 20 15.69 -2.39 18.66
C GLY A 20 16.00 -2.21 20.15
N PHE A 21 15.17 -1.45 20.88
CA PHE A 21 15.34 -1.25 22.32
C PHE A 21 14.97 -2.49 23.15
N ILE A 22 13.92 -3.21 22.78
CA ILE A 22 13.47 -4.41 23.49
C ILE A 22 14.51 -5.54 23.30
N ALA A 23 14.94 -5.80 22.06
CA ALA A 23 15.93 -6.82 21.76
C ALA A 23 17.24 -6.61 22.53
N GLN A 24 17.70 -5.35 22.64
CA GLN A 24 18.95 -5.02 23.31
C GLN A 24 18.84 -5.10 24.85
N ARG A 25 17.72 -4.67 25.44
CA ARG A 25 17.58 -4.55 26.91
C ARG A 25 16.94 -5.77 27.57
N ALA A 26 15.96 -6.38 26.92
CA ALA A 26 15.21 -7.53 27.45
C ALA A 26 15.56 -8.84 26.73
N GLY A 27 16.24 -8.76 25.57
CA GLY A 27 16.57 -9.89 24.72
C GLY A 27 15.58 -10.07 23.57
N TRP A 28 16.05 -10.58 22.43
CA TRP A 28 15.27 -10.70 21.20
C TRP A 28 13.99 -11.53 21.32
N HIS A 29 13.91 -12.49 22.26
CA HIS A 29 12.70 -13.27 22.50
C HIS A 29 11.53 -12.40 22.98
N TRP A 30 11.81 -11.30 23.69
CA TRP A 30 10.78 -10.40 24.20
C TRP A 30 10.05 -9.63 23.10
N ASP A 31 10.66 -9.47 21.91
CA ASP A 31 9.96 -8.89 20.76
C ASP A 31 8.73 -9.72 20.39
N PHE A 32 8.87 -11.06 20.39
CA PHE A 32 7.76 -11.97 20.10
C PHE A 32 6.69 -11.93 21.20
N TRP A 33 7.09 -11.88 22.47
CA TRP A 33 6.15 -11.78 23.58
C TRP A 33 5.35 -10.47 23.57
N VAL A 34 6.00 -9.34 23.29
CA VAL A 34 5.32 -8.04 23.22
C VAL A 34 4.32 -8.02 22.07
N VAL A 35 4.69 -8.51 20.89
CA VAL A 35 3.76 -8.62 19.75
C VAL A 35 2.60 -9.58 20.07
N PHE A 36 2.88 -10.70 20.74
CA PHE A 36 1.85 -11.66 21.15
C PHE A 36 0.84 -11.05 22.12
N ILE A 37 1.30 -10.37 23.17
CA ILE A 37 0.44 -9.74 24.19
C ILE A 37 -0.40 -8.63 23.54
N ALA A 38 0.24 -7.72 22.80
CA ALA A 38 -0.45 -6.62 22.14
C ALA A 38 -1.47 -7.13 21.10
N GLY A 39 -1.08 -8.11 20.28
CA GLY A 39 -1.94 -8.73 19.27
C GLY A 39 -3.14 -9.43 19.88
N THR A 40 -2.96 -10.18 20.97
CA THR A 40 -4.03 -10.89 21.68
C THR A 40 -5.01 -9.91 22.32
N LEU A 41 -4.51 -8.89 23.02
CA LEU A 41 -5.35 -7.85 23.62
C LEU A 41 -6.18 -7.11 22.57
N LEU A 42 -5.53 -6.65 21.49
CA LEU A 42 -6.21 -5.91 20.43
C LEU A 42 -7.27 -6.77 19.73
N SER A 43 -6.93 -8.03 19.41
CA SER A 43 -7.86 -8.98 18.79
C SER A 43 -9.04 -9.32 19.69
N SER A 44 -8.79 -9.48 20.99
CA SER A 44 -9.86 -9.75 21.97
C SER A 44 -10.79 -8.55 22.12
N CYS A 45 -10.25 -7.33 22.18
CA CYS A 45 -11.04 -6.10 22.16
C CYS A 45 -11.90 -5.99 20.89
N ILE A 46 -11.32 -6.28 19.72
CA ILE A 46 -12.08 -6.29 18.45
C ILE A 46 -13.20 -7.33 18.52
N PHE A 47 -12.93 -8.54 19.03
CA PHE A 47 -13.94 -9.58 19.14
C PHE A 47 -15.10 -9.22 20.09
N ILE A 48 -14.81 -8.57 21.21
CA ILE A 48 -15.81 -8.23 22.23
C ILE A 48 -16.61 -6.98 21.85
N PHE A 49 -15.93 -5.92 21.39
CA PHE A 49 -16.56 -4.61 21.20
C PHE A 49 -17.10 -4.38 19.79
N ASN A 50 -16.57 -5.06 18.77
CA ASN A 50 -16.95 -4.78 17.40
C ASN A 50 -18.28 -5.45 17.06
N ARG A 51 -19.25 -4.64 16.65
CA ARG A 51 -20.54 -5.13 16.16
C ARG A 51 -20.45 -5.37 14.66
N GLU A 52 -21.25 -6.31 14.18
CA GLU A 52 -21.36 -6.58 12.74
C GLU A 52 -21.71 -5.29 11.98
N THR A 53 -20.89 -4.94 10.99
CA THR A 53 -21.02 -3.71 10.18
C THR A 53 -21.32 -4.01 8.71
N ASN A 54 -21.27 -5.28 8.29
CA ASN A 54 -21.54 -5.64 6.90
C ASN A 54 -23.04 -5.49 6.56
N PRO A 55 -23.41 -4.61 5.61
CA PRO A 55 -24.81 -4.35 5.28
C PRO A 55 -25.53 -5.60 4.73
N ILE A 56 -24.82 -6.51 4.05
CA ILE A 56 -25.39 -7.75 3.53
C ILE A 56 -25.86 -8.64 4.68
N VAL A 57 -24.99 -8.86 5.68
CA VAL A 57 -25.29 -9.71 6.85
C VAL A 57 -26.39 -9.09 7.72
N LEU A 58 -26.35 -7.78 7.94
CA LEU A 58 -27.36 -7.07 8.72
C LEU A 58 -28.75 -7.16 8.06
N ILE A 59 -28.80 -7.05 6.73
CA ILE A 59 -30.05 -7.14 5.99
C ILE A 59 -30.53 -8.59 5.89
N ASP A 60 -29.64 -9.58 5.75
CA ASP A 60 -30.02 -10.99 5.85
C ASP A 60 -30.67 -11.31 7.20
N ARG A 61 -30.08 -10.85 8.31
CA ARG A 61 -30.66 -11.01 9.66
C ARG A 61 -32.02 -10.33 9.77
N LYS A 62 -32.17 -9.12 9.23
CA LYS A 62 -33.43 -8.37 9.24
C LYS A 62 -34.50 -9.05 8.39
N THR A 63 -34.15 -9.50 7.19
CA THR A 63 -35.06 -10.21 6.28
C THR A 63 -35.49 -11.55 6.88
N ALA A 64 -34.59 -12.31 7.51
CA ALA A 64 -34.94 -13.56 8.19
C ALA A 64 -35.94 -13.33 9.34
N LYS A 65 -35.74 -12.26 10.13
CA LYS A 65 -36.69 -11.88 11.19
C LYS A 65 -38.06 -11.50 10.61
N LEU A 66 -38.08 -10.67 9.57
CA LEU A 66 -39.32 -10.24 8.90
C LEU A 66 -40.07 -11.38 8.21
N LYS A 67 -39.38 -12.41 7.71
CA LYS A 67 -40.02 -13.63 7.19
C LYS A 67 -40.86 -14.34 8.25
N GLY A 68 -40.30 -14.48 9.46
CA GLY A 68 -40.99 -15.08 10.60
C GLY A 68 -42.15 -14.23 11.09
N ASP A 69 -41.92 -12.93 11.28
CA ASP A 69 -42.92 -12.01 11.85
C ASP A 69 -44.12 -11.78 10.91
N MET A 70 -43.91 -11.74 9.59
CA MET A 70 -44.97 -11.48 8.60
C MET A 70 -45.51 -12.74 7.92
N ASN A 71 -45.00 -13.94 8.23
CA ASN A 71 -45.35 -15.19 7.54
C ASN A 71 -45.25 -15.09 5.99
N ARG A 72 -44.33 -14.25 5.49
CA ARG A 72 -44.08 -14.02 4.06
C ARG A 72 -42.75 -14.67 3.68
N PRO A 73 -42.75 -15.96 3.27
CA PRO A 73 -41.52 -16.66 2.92
C PRO A 73 -40.79 -16.06 1.71
N GLU A 74 -41.51 -15.27 0.91
CA GLU A 74 -41.06 -14.60 -0.32
C GLU A 74 -40.15 -13.39 -0.08
N LEU A 75 -40.06 -12.87 1.15
CA LEU A 75 -39.18 -11.74 1.45
C LEU A 75 -37.72 -12.10 1.14
N GLN A 76 -37.00 -11.30 0.37
CA GLN A 76 -35.61 -11.60 0.02
C GLN A 76 -34.71 -10.42 0.32
N ASN A 77 -33.43 -10.70 0.56
CA ASN A 77 -32.43 -9.66 0.71
C ASN A 77 -32.20 -8.99 -0.65
N ALA A 78 -32.36 -7.67 -0.70
CA ALA A 78 -32.14 -6.84 -1.89
C ALA A 78 -30.72 -6.97 -2.46
N TYR A 79 -29.73 -7.31 -1.63
CA TYR A 79 -28.33 -7.54 -2.05
C TYR A 79 -28.09 -8.96 -2.57
N THR A 80 -28.90 -9.93 -2.15
CA THR A 80 -28.73 -11.36 -2.48
C THR A 80 -29.62 -11.80 -3.65
N HIS A 81 -30.64 -11.01 -4.01
CA HIS A 81 -31.58 -11.28 -5.10
C HIS A 81 -30.91 -11.43 -6.48
N ARG A 82 -29.65 -11.03 -6.66
CA ARG A 82 -29.02 -10.99 -7.99
C ARG A 82 -28.19 -12.19 -8.39
N HIS A 83 -27.91 -13.15 -7.51
CA HIS A 83 -27.28 -14.42 -7.91
C HIS A 83 -27.60 -15.54 -6.93
N ASP A 84 -27.88 -16.71 -7.49
CA ASP A 84 -27.93 -18.03 -6.82
C ASP A 84 -26.63 -18.32 -6.04
N ALA A 85 -26.42 -17.64 -4.91
CA ALA A 85 -25.26 -17.85 -4.06
C ALA A 85 -25.38 -19.14 -3.24
N SER A 86 -26.58 -19.71 -3.12
CA SER A 86 -26.86 -20.93 -2.35
C SER A 86 -26.50 -22.25 -3.06
N THR A 87 -26.15 -22.22 -4.35
CA THR A 87 -25.84 -23.43 -5.15
C THR A 87 -24.38 -23.54 -5.62
N LEU A 88 -23.53 -22.55 -5.35
CA LEU A 88 -22.13 -22.59 -5.79
C LEU A 88 -21.28 -23.41 -4.81
N LYS A 89 -20.69 -24.51 -5.29
CA LYS A 89 -19.72 -25.34 -4.55
C LYS A 89 -18.64 -24.45 -3.91
N ARG A 90 -18.30 -24.69 -2.65
CA ARG A 90 -17.29 -23.93 -1.89
C ARG A 90 -15.94 -23.84 -2.63
N SER A 91 -15.57 -24.89 -3.36
CA SER A 91 -14.38 -24.94 -4.23
C SER A 91 -14.47 -24.00 -5.44
N TYR A 92 -15.66 -23.81 -6.02
CA TYR A 92 -15.89 -22.86 -7.11
C TYR A 92 -15.80 -21.41 -6.63
N VAL A 93 -16.34 -21.11 -5.43
CA VAL A 93 -16.21 -19.78 -4.83
C VAL A 93 -14.75 -19.45 -4.53
N LEU A 94 -14.00 -20.41 -3.97
CA LEU A 94 -12.58 -20.22 -3.65
C LEU A 94 -11.71 -20.07 -4.92
N SER A 95 -11.87 -20.97 -5.89
CA SER A 95 -11.12 -20.91 -7.15
C SER A 95 -11.43 -19.64 -7.95
N ARG A 96 -12.71 -19.23 -8.02
CA ARG A 96 -13.10 -17.97 -8.66
C ARG A 96 -12.56 -16.76 -7.91
N GLY A 97 -12.48 -16.82 -6.58
CA GLY A 97 -11.86 -15.80 -5.73
C GLY A 97 -10.36 -15.62 -5.97
N MET A 98 -9.63 -16.69 -6.27
CA MET A 98 -8.19 -16.64 -6.59
C MET A 98 -7.91 -16.27 -8.05
N TYR A 99 -8.73 -16.76 -8.98
CA TYR A 99 -8.53 -16.54 -10.41
C TYR A 99 -8.90 -15.11 -10.85
N ARG A 100 -9.97 -14.52 -10.28
CA ARG A 100 -10.43 -13.18 -10.67
C ARG A 100 -9.38 -12.06 -10.48
N PRO A 101 -8.67 -11.95 -9.34
CA PRO A 101 -7.61 -10.97 -9.17
C PRO A 101 -6.52 -11.09 -10.22
N LEU A 102 -6.05 -12.32 -10.50
CA LEU A 102 -5.00 -12.58 -11.49
C LEU A 102 -5.49 -12.26 -12.91
N LYS A 103 -6.70 -12.67 -13.27
CA LYS A 103 -7.30 -12.33 -14.57
C LYS A 103 -7.45 -10.81 -14.73
N LEU A 104 -7.97 -10.11 -13.72
CA LEU A 104 -8.13 -8.65 -13.77
C LEU A 104 -6.78 -7.95 -13.93
N LEU A 105 -5.77 -8.43 -13.21
CA LEU A 105 -4.40 -7.93 -13.25
C LEU A 105 -3.74 -8.10 -14.62
N PHE A 106 -3.87 -9.26 -15.28
CA PHE A 106 -3.22 -9.52 -16.58
C PHE A 106 -4.06 -9.13 -17.79
N THR A 107 -5.39 -9.03 -17.66
CA THR A 107 -6.29 -8.60 -18.74
C THR A 107 -6.40 -7.09 -18.84
N SER A 108 -6.22 -6.34 -17.75
CA SER A 108 -6.26 -4.88 -17.78
C SER A 108 -4.85 -4.28 -17.72
N PRO A 109 -4.33 -3.71 -18.83
CA PRO A 109 -3.01 -3.05 -18.84
C PRO A 109 -2.89 -1.93 -17.80
N ILE A 110 -4.00 -1.23 -17.51
CA ILE A 110 -4.05 -0.17 -16.50
C ILE A 110 -3.73 -0.72 -15.12
N VAL A 111 -4.44 -1.79 -14.73
CA VAL A 111 -4.27 -2.39 -13.40
C VAL A 111 -2.89 -3.00 -13.28
N PHE A 112 -2.38 -3.63 -14.33
CA PHE A 112 -1.02 -4.14 -14.37
C PHE A 112 0.02 -3.04 -14.13
N LEU A 113 0.00 -1.96 -14.92
CA LEU A 113 1.01 -0.88 -14.84
C LEU A 113 0.98 -0.15 -13.51
N LEU A 114 -0.21 0.16 -12.99
CA LEU A 114 -0.34 0.81 -11.68
C LEU A 114 0.06 -0.12 -10.54
N SER A 115 -0.32 -1.40 -10.62
CA SER A 115 0.09 -2.39 -9.63
C SER A 115 1.60 -2.59 -9.65
N LEU A 116 2.21 -2.65 -10.83
CA LEU A 116 3.66 -2.76 -10.98
C LEU A 116 4.38 -1.56 -10.35
N TYR A 117 3.90 -0.34 -10.59
CA TYR A 117 4.48 0.87 -9.99
C TYR A 117 4.39 0.88 -8.46
N VAL A 118 3.20 0.62 -7.92
CA VAL A 118 3.01 0.52 -6.46
C VAL A 118 3.85 -0.60 -5.85
N SER A 119 3.95 -1.74 -6.54
CA SER A 119 4.70 -2.90 -6.08
C SER A 119 6.20 -2.62 -6.05
N PHE A 120 6.73 -1.95 -7.06
CA PHE A 120 8.12 -1.52 -7.09
C PHE A 120 8.43 -0.56 -5.94
N CYS A 121 7.63 0.50 -5.75
CA CYS A 121 7.82 1.44 -4.64
C CYS A 121 7.73 0.76 -3.27
N PHE A 122 6.87 -0.25 -3.12
CA PHE A 122 6.77 -1.04 -1.90
C PHE A 122 7.97 -2.00 -1.72
N GLY A 123 8.49 -2.57 -2.81
CA GLY A 123 9.73 -3.34 -2.78
C GLY A 123 10.92 -2.48 -2.34
N LEU A 124 11.01 -1.24 -2.83
CA LEU A 124 11.99 -0.25 -2.37
C LEU A 124 11.88 0.03 -0.86
N LEU A 125 10.65 0.15 -0.34
CA LEU A 125 10.41 0.34 1.09
C LEU A 125 10.95 -0.83 1.92
N PHE A 126 10.67 -2.07 1.50
CA PHE A 126 11.16 -3.26 2.19
C PHE A 126 12.67 -3.44 2.06
N LEU A 127 13.24 -3.07 0.92
CA LEU A 127 14.69 -3.03 0.76
C LEU A 127 15.29 -2.05 1.76
N LEU A 128 14.77 -0.82 1.88
CA LEU A 128 15.21 0.14 2.89
C LEU A 128 15.06 -0.40 4.33
N PHE A 129 13.98 -1.12 4.63
CA PHE A 129 13.79 -1.77 5.95
C PHE A 129 14.80 -2.85 6.28
N THR A 130 15.37 -3.51 5.28
CA THR A 130 16.40 -4.52 5.51
C THR A 130 17.80 -3.92 5.55
N THR A 131 18.02 -2.80 4.86
CA THR A 131 19.37 -2.27 4.63
C THR A 131 19.73 -1.09 5.53
N ILE A 132 18.77 -0.28 5.99
CA ILE A 132 19.03 0.89 6.85
C ILE A 132 19.80 0.48 8.10
N THR A 133 19.34 -0.55 8.81
CA THR A 133 20.03 -1.03 10.03
C THR A 133 21.47 -1.42 9.73
N GLN A 134 21.70 -2.19 8.66
CA GLN A 134 23.04 -2.63 8.27
C GLN A 134 23.95 -1.44 7.94
N VAL A 135 23.47 -0.45 7.19
CA VAL A 135 24.24 0.74 6.83
C VAL A 135 24.63 1.54 8.08
N TYR A 136 23.73 1.73 9.04
CA TYR A 136 24.04 2.51 10.24
C TYR A 136 25.00 1.78 11.20
N ILE A 137 24.93 0.45 11.27
CA ILE A 137 25.90 -0.33 12.04
C ILE A 137 27.27 -0.30 11.36
N GLN A 138 27.34 -0.64 10.06
CA GLN A 138 28.61 -0.85 9.36
C GLN A 138 29.32 0.46 8.99
N GLN A 139 28.58 1.46 8.52
CA GLN A 139 29.17 2.70 8.00
C GLN A 139 29.32 3.77 9.07
N TYR A 140 28.38 3.84 10.02
CA TYR A 140 28.30 4.89 11.04
C TYR A 140 28.65 4.41 12.46
N GLY A 141 28.84 3.11 12.67
CA GLY A 141 29.23 2.55 13.97
C GLY A 141 28.15 2.72 15.05
N TRP A 142 26.87 2.83 14.67
CA TRP A 142 25.78 2.97 15.63
C TRP A 142 25.55 1.67 16.40
N ALA A 143 25.18 1.82 17.67
CA ALA A 143 24.66 0.70 18.45
C ALA A 143 23.34 0.17 17.83
N PRO A 144 23.07 -1.14 17.87
CA PRO A 144 21.85 -1.73 17.30
C PRO A 144 20.55 -1.06 17.79
N GLU A 145 20.51 -0.67 19.06
CA GLU A 145 19.36 0.01 19.68
C GLU A 145 19.06 1.39 19.04
N LEU A 146 20.09 2.12 18.58
CA LEU A 146 19.93 3.43 17.95
C LEU A 146 19.56 3.31 16.47
N CYS A 147 19.87 2.19 15.83
CA CYS A 147 19.58 1.98 14.41
C CYS A 147 18.08 2.02 14.08
N GLY A 148 17.23 1.68 15.04
CA GLY A 148 15.78 1.86 14.94
C GLY A 148 15.38 3.33 14.68
N LEU A 149 16.13 4.30 15.22
CA LEU A 149 15.84 5.72 15.05
C LEU A 149 16.04 6.21 13.61
N ALA A 150 16.87 5.52 12.81
CA ALA A 150 17.07 5.90 11.41
C ALA A 150 15.78 5.77 10.57
N TYR A 151 14.83 4.92 10.99
CA TYR A 151 13.52 4.78 10.35
C TYR A 151 12.60 5.99 10.55
N LEU A 152 12.91 6.88 11.51
CA LEU A 152 12.13 8.11 11.72
C LEU A 152 12.10 9.00 10.48
N GLY A 153 13.14 8.99 9.64
CA GLY A 153 13.14 9.71 8.37
C GLY A 153 11.99 9.28 7.46
N VAL A 154 11.83 7.96 7.26
CA VAL A 154 10.71 7.42 6.47
C VAL A 154 9.37 7.68 7.16
N GLY A 155 9.31 7.50 8.48
CA GLY A 155 8.09 7.71 9.28
C GLY A 155 7.55 9.14 9.28
N LEU A 156 8.43 10.12 9.44
CA LEU A 156 8.06 11.53 9.34
C LEU A 156 7.58 11.86 7.92
N GLY A 157 8.23 11.30 6.89
CA GLY A 157 7.76 11.42 5.50
C GLY A 157 6.34 10.86 5.32
N PHE A 158 6.05 9.69 5.90
CA PHE A 158 4.71 9.11 5.92
C PHE A 158 3.67 10.00 6.62
N PHE A 159 4.03 10.59 7.77
CA PHE A 159 3.13 11.46 8.53
C PHE A 159 2.80 12.76 7.78
N ILE A 160 3.81 13.41 7.21
CA ILE A 160 3.62 14.61 6.39
C ILE A 160 2.82 14.26 5.13
N GLY A 161 3.14 13.13 4.49
CA GLY A 161 2.50 12.64 3.28
C GLY A 161 1.01 12.41 3.48
N ILE A 162 0.62 11.77 4.58
CA ILE A 162 -0.80 11.49 4.83
C ILE A 162 -1.61 12.74 5.13
N ILE A 163 -1.05 13.71 5.88
CA ILE A 163 -1.70 14.99 6.14
C ILE A 163 -1.91 15.74 4.82
N PHE A 164 -0.87 15.78 3.99
CA PHE A 164 -0.93 16.45 2.70
C PHE A 164 -1.94 15.79 1.77
N VAL A 165 -1.92 14.46 1.62
CA VAL A 165 -2.88 13.70 0.80
C VAL A 165 -4.30 13.88 1.32
N ALA A 166 -4.52 13.80 2.63
CA ALA A 166 -5.85 13.97 3.23
C ALA A 166 -6.44 15.36 2.97
N ARG A 167 -5.60 16.42 2.95
CA ARG A 167 -6.05 17.79 2.67
C ARG A 167 -6.20 18.09 1.18
N THR A 168 -5.32 17.55 0.35
CA THR A 168 -5.23 17.92 -1.07
C THR A 168 -6.01 17.01 -2.00
N SER A 169 -6.17 15.72 -1.66
CA SER A 169 -6.82 14.75 -2.54
C SER A 169 -8.26 15.16 -2.87
N ASP A 170 -9.09 15.43 -1.85
CA ASP A 170 -10.49 15.75 -2.07
C ASP A 170 -10.67 17.12 -2.74
N ALA A 171 -9.88 18.11 -2.34
CA ALA A 171 -9.89 19.44 -2.96
C ALA A 171 -9.49 19.38 -4.45
N THR A 172 -8.51 18.56 -4.80
CA THR A 172 -8.04 18.37 -6.18
C THR A 172 -9.12 17.72 -7.03
N ILE A 173 -9.78 16.67 -6.51
CA ILE A 173 -10.89 16.01 -7.20
C ILE A 173 -12.04 16.99 -7.43
N ILE A 174 -12.48 17.74 -6.41
CA ILE A 174 -13.57 18.71 -6.54
C ILE A 174 -13.23 19.76 -7.62
N ARG A 175 -12.00 20.24 -7.64
CA ARG A 175 -11.54 21.22 -8.64
C ARG A 175 -11.53 20.64 -10.05
N LEU A 176 -11.05 19.41 -10.23
CA LEU A 176 -11.01 18.75 -11.54
C LEU A 176 -12.40 18.38 -12.04
N THR A 177 -13.29 17.90 -11.16
CA THR A 177 -14.69 17.62 -11.49
C THR A 177 -15.42 18.90 -11.94
N LYS A 178 -15.22 20.02 -11.24
CA LYS A 178 -15.78 21.33 -11.67
C LYS A 178 -15.27 21.75 -13.04
N ARG A 179 -13.99 21.50 -13.34
CA ARG A 179 -13.38 21.79 -14.64
C ARG A 179 -13.86 20.85 -15.75
N ASN A 180 -14.34 19.66 -15.40
CA ASN A 180 -14.88 18.65 -16.32
C ASN A 180 -16.41 18.69 -16.42
N ASN A 181 -17.01 19.89 -16.40
CA ASN A 181 -18.46 20.08 -16.48
C ASN A 181 -19.27 19.30 -15.42
N GLY A 182 -18.69 19.04 -14.25
CA GLY A 182 -19.34 18.28 -13.17
C GLY A 182 -19.24 16.76 -13.30
N VAL A 183 -18.60 16.23 -14.35
CA VAL A 183 -18.44 14.78 -14.54
C VAL A 183 -17.20 14.27 -13.82
N TYR A 184 -17.40 13.40 -12.83
CA TYR A 184 -16.31 12.74 -12.10
C TYR A 184 -15.72 11.59 -12.91
N GLU A 185 -14.41 11.61 -13.11
CA GLU A 185 -13.65 10.50 -13.70
C GLU A 185 -12.60 10.00 -12.69
N PRO A 186 -12.49 8.68 -12.43
CA PRO A 186 -11.49 8.12 -11.51
C PRO A 186 -10.06 8.58 -11.83
N GLU A 187 -9.74 8.78 -13.11
CA GLU A 187 -8.45 9.19 -13.64
C GLU A 187 -7.97 10.52 -13.02
N MET A 188 -8.88 11.39 -12.58
CA MET A 188 -8.58 12.67 -11.90
C MET A 188 -7.77 12.51 -10.61
N ARG A 189 -7.64 11.29 -10.07
CA ARG A 189 -6.78 10.99 -8.90
C ARG A 189 -5.29 10.85 -9.25
N LEU A 190 -4.96 10.54 -10.50
CA LEU A 190 -3.60 10.19 -10.94
C LEU A 190 -2.63 11.37 -11.16
N PRO A 191 -3.07 12.61 -11.49
CA PRO A 191 -2.15 13.73 -11.71
C PRO A 191 -1.26 14.05 -10.51
N THR A 192 -1.77 13.85 -9.29
CA THR A 192 -1.01 14.10 -8.06
C THR A 192 0.16 13.11 -7.94
N CYS A 193 0.01 11.87 -8.40
CA CYS A 193 1.05 10.85 -8.36
C CYS A 193 2.32 11.23 -9.13
N ALA A 194 2.22 12.03 -10.20
CA ALA A 194 3.40 12.47 -10.95
C ALA A 194 4.34 13.32 -10.07
N PHE A 195 3.78 14.28 -9.32
CA PHE A 195 4.54 15.12 -8.39
C PHE A 195 5.24 14.29 -7.31
N PHE A 196 4.49 13.37 -6.69
CA PHE A 196 5.04 12.49 -5.66
C PHE A 196 6.06 11.48 -6.21
N GLY A 197 5.87 11.05 -7.46
CA GLY A 197 6.76 10.12 -8.14
C GLY A 197 8.18 10.65 -8.31
N PHE A 198 8.36 11.97 -8.46
CA PHE A 198 9.69 12.58 -8.52
C PHE A 198 10.44 12.59 -7.18
N LEU A 199 9.73 12.55 -6.06
CA LEU A 199 10.35 12.62 -4.73
C LEU A 199 11.01 11.30 -4.33
N ILE A 200 10.51 10.17 -4.85
CA ILE A 200 11.06 8.83 -4.62
C ILE A 200 12.52 8.72 -5.13
N PRO A 201 12.85 8.98 -6.41
CA PRO A 201 14.22 8.90 -6.89
C PRO A 201 15.13 9.95 -6.27
N ILE A 202 14.63 11.17 -6.00
CA ILE A 202 15.41 12.21 -5.29
C ILE A 202 15.90 11.67 -3.94
N SER A 203 15.03 10.98 -3.21
CA SER A 203 15.39 10.36 -1.94
C SER A 203 16.47 9.27 -2.10
N PHE A 204 16.33 8.40 -3.11
CA PHE A 204 17.31 7.33 -3.37
C PHE A 204 18.68 7.87 -3.77
N PHE A 205 18.73 8.89 -4.64
CA PHE A 205 19.99 9.54 -5.00
C PHE A 205 20.62 10.23 -3.79
N TRP A 206 19.82 10.95 -2.99
CA TRP A 206 20.33 11.62 -1.79
C TRP A 206 20.85 10.60 -0.77
N TYR A 207 20.04 9.62 -0.38
CA TYR A 207 20.41 8.59 0.59
C TYR A 207 21.63 7.78 0.15
N GLY A 208 21.66 7.33 -1.11
CA GLY A 208 22.76 6.54 -1.65
C GLY A 208 24.10 7.27 -1.60
N TRP A 209 24.14 8.50 -2.12
CA TRP A 209 25.40 9.25 -2.16
C TRP A 209 25.82 9.79 -0.79
N ALA A 210 24.87 10.15 0.07
CA ALA A 210 25.18 10.57 1.43
C ALA A 210 25.81 9.43 2.26
N THR A 211 25.30 8.21 2.11
CA THR A 211 25.83 7.02 2.83
C THR A 211 27.17 6.57 2.26
N GLU A 212 27.35 6.60 0.93
CA GLU A 212 28.61 6.29 0.25
C GLU A 212 29.73 7.25 0.68
N LYS A 213 29.44 8.56 0.70
CA LYS A 213 30.41 9.60 1.09
C LYS A 213 30.61 9.74 2.60
N LYS A 214 29.97 8.88 3.42
CA LYS A 214 30.03 8.95 4.89
C LYS A 214 29.67 10.34 5.42
N ALA A 215 28.73 11.04 4.77
CA ALA A 215 28.23 12.32 5.25
C ALA A 215 27.62 12.15 6.64
N HIS A 216 27.54 13.23 7.44
CA HIS A 216 26.99 13.17 8.80
C HIS A 216 25.69 12.36 8.85
N TRP A 217 25.55 11.46 9.84
CA TRP A 217 24.50 10.44 9.94
C TRP A 217 23.06 10.96 9.77
N ILE A 218 22.82 12.24 10.03
CA ILE A 218 21.51 12.90 9.86
C ILE A 218 21.14 13.13 8.40
N VAL A 219 22.13 13.31 7.52
CA VAL A 219 21.93 13.65 6.11
C VAL A 219 21.20 12.52 5.37
N PRO A 220 21.59 11.23 5.51
CA PRO A 220 20.80 10.14 4.95
C PRO A 220 19.39 10.01 5.55
N ILE A 221 19.18 10.28 6.85
CA ILE A 221 17.85 10.23 7.48
C ILE A 221 16.93 11.29 6.87
N ILE A 222 17.42 12.52 6.72
CA ILE A 222 16.68 13.59 6.04
C ILE A 222 16.42 13.21 4.58
N GLY A 223 17.40 12.58 3.93
CA GLY A 223 17.28 12.05 2.58
C GLY A 223 16.15 11.03 2.41
N LEU A 224 15.69 10.35 3.47
CA LEU A 224 14.57 9.39 3.45
C LEU A 224 13.18 10.04 3.63
N LEU A 225 13.11 11.31 4.07
CA LEU A 225 11.83 12.04 4.21
C LEU A 225 11.05 12.15 2.90
N PRO A 226 11.68 12.54 1.75
CA PRO A 226 10.96 12.63 0.48
C PRO A 226 10.45 11.28 -0.01
N PHE A 227 11.12 10.17 0.33
CA PHE A 227 10.64 8.84 -0.01
C PHE A 227 9.34 8.50 0.71
N GLY A 228 9.27 8.68 2.04
CA GLY A 228 8.04 8.45 2.79
C GLY A 228 6.89 9.32 2.29
N PHE A 229 7.17 10.60 2.03
CA PHE A 229 6.18 11.54 1.51
C PHE A 229 5.69 11.15 0.10
N GLY A 230 6.62 10.83 -0.81
CA GLY A 230 6.32 10.38 -2.17
C GLY A 230 5.54 9.07 -2.21
N MET A 231 5.93 8.10 -1.37
CA MET A 231 5.27 6.80 -1.28
C MET A 231 3.79 6.94 -0.89
N MET A 232 3.45 7.83 0.07
CA MET A 232 2.05 8.08 0.44
C MET A 232 1.24 8.67 -0.70
N GLY A 233 1.80 9.66 -1.39
CA GLY A 233 1.14 10.33 -2.49
C GLY A 233 1.02 9.51 -3.78
N VAL A 234 1.77 8.41 -3.89
CA VAL A 234 1.60 7.41 -4.96
C VAL A 234 0.60 6.33 -4.52
N PHE A 235 0.78 5.76 -3.32
CA PHE A 235 0.03 4.61 -2.86
C PHE A 235 -1.47 4.91 -2.68
N ALA A 236 -1.81 5.99 -1.99
CA ALA A 236 -3.20 6.29 -1.66
C ALA A 236 -4.07 6.63 -2.89
N PRO A 237 -3.63 7.50 -3.83
CA PRO A 237 -4.45 7.80 -5.00
C PRO A 237 -4.59 6.61 -5.95
N ILE A 238 -3.55 5.80 -6.14
CA ILE A 238 -3.63 4.60 -7.00
C ILE A 238 -4.56 3.56 -6.39
N GLN A 239 -4.46 3.29 -5.09
CA GLN A 239 -5.37 2.35 -4.43
C GLN A 239 -6.83 2.80 -4.58
N THR A 240 -7.10 4.10 -4.42
CA THR A 240 -8.46 4.62 -4.56
C THR A 240 -8.92 4.65 -6.01
N TYR A 241 -8.02 4.91 -6.97
CA TYR A 241 -8.29 4.80 -8.41
C TYR A 241 -8.77 3.39 -8.79
N LEU A 242 -8.12 2.34 -8.28
CA LEU A 242 -8.50 0.95 -8.56
C LEU A 242 -9.89 0.61 -7.99
N ILE A 243 -10.23 1.14 -6.82
CA ILE A 243 -11.56 0.97 -6.21
C ILE A 243 -12.62 1.66 -7.07
N ASP A 244 -12.38 2.92 -7.47
CA ASP A 244 -13.35 3.73 -8.21
C ASP A 244 -13.50 3.28 -9.67
N SER A 245 -12.43 2.75 -10.28
CA SER A 245 -12.46 2.27 -11.67
C SER A 245 -13.20 0.94 -11.83
N PHE A 246 -13.24 0.13 -10.76
CA PHE A 246 -13.87 -1.20 -10.76
C PHE A 246 -14.78 -1.41 -9.54
N PRO A 247 -15.90 -0.67 -9.35
CA PRO A 247 -16.69 -0.73 -8.13
C PRO A 247 -17.22 -2.14 -7.79
N GLN A 248 -17.63 -2.90 -8.80
CA GLN A 248 -18.13 -4.28 -8.62
C GLN A 248 -17.02 -5.30 -8.30
N TYR A 249 -15.78 -5.01 -8.70
CA TYR A 249 -14.63 -5.92 -8.57
C TYR A 249 -13.48 -5.30 -7.75
N ALA A 250 -13.78 -4.27 -6.95
CA ALA A 250 -12.77 -3.47 -6.25
C ALA A 250 -11.91 -4.34 -5.31
N ALA A 251 -12.54 -5.28 -4.61
CA ALA A 251 -11.85 -6.23 -3.74
C ALA A 251 -10.86 -7.11 -4.53
N SER A 252 -11.25 -7.59 -5.72
CA SER A 252 -10.37 -8.39 -6.57
C SER A 252 -9.23 -7.57 -7.17
N ALA A 253 -9.48 -6.31 -7.55
CA ALA A 253 -8.43 -5.40 -8.04
C ALA A 253 -7.38 -5.10 -6.96
N ILE A 254 -7.82 -4.80 -5.73
CA ILE A 254 -6.92 -4.58 -4.59
C ILE A 254 -6.15 -5.85 -4.23
N ALA A 255 -6.78 -7.02 -4.29
CA ALA A 255 -6.12 -8.29 -4.05
C ALA A 255 -5.01 -8.55 -5.08
N GLY A 256 -5.27 -8.30 -6.37
CA GLY A 256 -4.28 -8.44 -7.43
C GLY A 256 -3.08 -7.51 -7.25
N MET A 257 -3.34 -6.23 -6.97
CA MET A 257 -2.29 -5.26 -6.63
C MET A 257 -1.49 -5.71 -5.39
N THR A 258 -2.17 -6.20 -4.36
CA THR A 258 -1.53 -6.66 -3.12
C THR A 258 -0.64 -7.88 -3.35
N ALA A 259 -1.05 -8.81 -4.22
CA ALA A 259 -0.26 -9.99 -4.55
C ALA A 259 1.09 -9.63 -5.20
N ILE A 260 1.09 -8.80 -6.25
CA ILE A 260 2.35 -8.32 -6.85
C ILE A 260 3.16 -7.54 -5.83
N ARG A 261 2.50 -6.68 -5.04
CA ARG A 261 3.16 -5.85 -4.05
C ARG A 261 3.92 -6.68 -3.01
N CYS A 262 3.30 -7.73 -2.49
CA CYS A 262 3.95 -8.65 -1.57
C CYS A 262 5.08 -9.44 -2.23
N LEU A 263 4.92 -9.82 -3.51
CA LEU A 263 5.98 -10.50 -4.26
C LEU A 263 7.22 -9.61 -4.40
N PHE A 264 7.05 -8.34 -4.77
CA PHE A 264 8.17 -7.38 -4.83
C PHE A 264 8.77 -7.10 -3.46
N GLY A 265 7.92 -6.96 -2.43
CA GLY A 265 8.38 -6.80 -1.05
C GLY A 265 9.19 -7.99 -0.52
N ALA A 266 8.95 -9.20 -1.03
CA ALA A 266 9.71 -10.40 -0.67
C ALA A 266 10.98 -10.58 -1.51
N VAL A 267 10.89 -10.38 -2.83
CA VAL A 267 11.97 -10.73 -3.77
C VAL A 267 13.03 -9.63 -3.85
N LEU A 268 12.63 -8.36 -3.85
CA LEU A 268 13.55 -7.23 -4.06
C LEU A 268 14.61 -7.12 -2.95
N PRO A 269 14.28 -7.29 -1.65
CA PRO A 269 15.27 -7.30 -0.58
C PRO A 269 16.29 -8.44 -0.66
N LEU A 270 15.93 -9.60 -1.24
CA LEU A 270 16.85 -10.73 -1.37
C LEU A 270 18.03 -10.40 -2.29
N GLY A 271 17.83 -9.52 -3.28
CA GLY A 271 18.88 -9.05 -4.17
C GLY A 271 19.72 -7.90 -3.60
N ALA A 272 19.32 -7.29 -2.48
CA ALA A 272 19.96 -6.09 -1.95
C ALA A 272 21.43 -6.31 -1.52
N PRO A 273 21.79 -7.39 -0.78
CA PRO A 273 23.17 -7.62 -0.38
C PRO A 273 24.11 -7.74 -1.58
N SER A 274 23.81 -8.65 -2.52
CA SER A 274 24.63 -8.86 -3.71
C SER A 274 24.73 -7.61 -4.60
N MET A 275 23.65 -6.83 -4.70
CA MET A 275 23.67 -5.56 -5.44
C MET A 275 24.62 -4.55 -4.78
N TYR A 276 24.56 -4.40 -3.47
CA TYR A 276 25.41 -3.45 -2.74
C TYR A 276 26.86 -3.90 -2.63
N ASP A 277 27.14 -5.21 -2.61
CA ASP A 277 28.50 -5.74 -2.62
C ASP A 277 29.24 -5.40 -3.94
N VAL A 278 28.51 -5.38 -5.06
CA VAL A 278 29.08 -5.10 -6.39
C VAL A 278 29.09 -3.60 -6.73
N LEU A 279 28.00 -2.89 -6.44
CA LEU A 279 27.81 -1.49 -6.86
C LEU A 279 28.14 -0.48 -5.76
N GLY A 280 28.26 -0.90 -4.51
CA GLY A 280 28.28 0.02 -3.37
C GLY A 280 26.92 0.66 -3.10
N LEU A 281 26.85 1.43 -2.01
CA LEU A 281 25.61 2.05 -1.54
C LEU A 281 25.18 3.21 -2.47
N GLY A 282 26.14 3.95 -3.02
CA GLY A 282 25.90 5.05 -3.94
C GLY A 282 25.23 4.60 -5.24
N TRP A 283 25.92 3.75 -6.01
CA TRP A 283 25.40 3.28 -7.29
C TRP A 283 24.25 2.28 -7.13
N GLY A 284 24.25 1.44 -6.10
CA GLY A 284 23.13 0.52 -5.83
C GLY A 284 21.81 1.28 -5.64
N ASN A 285 21.81 2.34 -4.82
CA ASN A 285 20.62 3.19 -4.66
C ASN A 285 20.32 4.04 -5.91
N SER A 286 21.35 4.48 -6.64
CA SER A 286 21.16 5.23 -7.89
C SER A 286 20.49 4.39 -8.98
N LEU A 287 20.85 3.10 -9.11
CA LEU A 287 20.20 2.16 -10.01
C LEU A 287 18.70 2.06 -9.72
N LEU A 288 18.34 1.86 -8.45
CA LEU A 288 16.95 1.83 -8.00
C LEU A 288 16.23 3.16 -8.27
N GLY A 289 16.92 4.29 -8.07
CA GLY A 289 16.43 5.62 -8.42
C GLY A 289 16.15 5.78 -9.91
N PHE A 290 17.04 5.33 -10.80
CA PHE A 290 16.81 5.38 -12.24
C PHE A 290 15.63 4.53 -12.69
N VAL A 291 15.47 3.33 -12.11
CA VAL A 291 14.28 2.50 -12.36
C VAL A 291 13.02 3.22 -11.88
N ALA A 292 13.06 3.85 -10.70
CA ALA A 292 11.94 4.65 -10.19
C ALA A 292 11.57 5.80 -11.15
N VAL A 293 12.56 6.50 -11.71
CA VAL A 293 12.34 7.55 -12.73
C VAL A 293 11.61 7.00 -13.96
N GLY A 294 12.00 5.82 -14.44
CA GLY A 294 11.37 5.17 -15.58
C GLY A 294 9.88 4.85 -15.37
N MET A 295 9.43 4.73 -14.12
CA MET A 295 8.03 4.41 -13.78
C MET A 295 7.16 5.65 -13.52
N ILE A 296 7.75 6.85 -13.35
CA ILE A 296 7.02 8.12 -13.15
C ILE A 296 6.01 8.41 -14.27
N PRO A 297 6.29 8.12 -15.56
CA PRO A 297 5.33 8.38 -16.63
C PRO A 297 4.06 7.52 -16.55
N PHE A 298 4.04 6.41 -15.80
CA PHE A 298 2.92 5.46 -15.83
C PHE A 298 1.59 6.09 -15.37
N PRO A 299 1.50 6.75 -14.19
CA PRO A 299 0.28 7.46 -13.82
C PRO A 299 -0.14 8.56 -14.81
N ALA A 300 0.82 9.28 -15.40
CA ALA A 300 0.54 10.35 -16.35
C ALA A 300 -0.01 9.82 -17.69
N LEU A 301 0.53 8.69 -18.16
CA LEU A 301 0.02 7.99 -19.35
C LEU A 301 -1.41 7.49 -19.11
N ILE A 302 -1.70 6.95 -17.93
CA ILE A 302 -3.04 6.47 -17.59
C ILE A 302 -4.02 7.63 -17.36
N TYR A 303 -3.56 8.77 -16.85
CA TYR A 303 -4.39 9.97 -16.80
C TYR A 303 -4.85 10.41 -18.20
N LYS A 304 -3.95 10.36 -19.20
CA LYS A 304 -4.27 10.77 -20.58
C LYS A 304 -5.06 9.72 -21.36
N TYR A 305 -4.73 8.44 -21.21
CA TYR A 305 -5.25 7.34 -22.05
C TYR A 305 -6.18 6.37 -21.31
N GLY A 306 -6.35 6.51 -19.99
CA GLY A 306 -7.10 5.57 -19.15
C GLY A 306 -8.55 5.41 -19.60
N GLY A 307 -9.23 6.51 -19.91
CA GLY A 307 -10.61 6.48 -20.43
C GLY A 307 -10.73 5.72 -21.76
N TYR A 308 -9.77 5.86 -22.66
CA TYR A 308 -9.75 5.11 -23.94
C TYR A 308 -9.46 3.63 -23.71
N ILE A 309 -8.47 3.30 -22.88
CA ILE A 309 -8.07 1.91 -22.60
C ILE A 309 -9.19 1.15 -21.89
N ARG A 310 -9.92 1.80 -20.96
CA ARG A 310 -11.09 1.19 -20.29
C ARG A 310 -12.24 0.88 -21.25
N LYS A 311 -12.49 1.75 -22.23
CA LYS A 311 -13.53 1.54 -23.25
C LYS A 311 -13.13 0.46 -24.26
N LYS A 312 -11.84 0.37 -24.60
CA LYS A 312 -11.32 -0.59 -25.59
C LYS A 312 -11.14 -2.00 -25.02
N TRP A 313 -10.84 -2.13 -23.73
CA TRP A 313 -10.64 -3.40 -23.03
C TRP A 313 -11.62 -3.57 -21.87
N PRO A 314 -12.93 -3.72 -22.15
CA PRO A 314 -13.90 -4.02 -21.10
C PRO A 314 -13.59 -5.38 -20.50
N VAL A 315 -13.30 -5.40 -19.20
CA VAL A 315 -12.92 -6.62 -18.49
C VAL A 315 -14.20 -7.41 -18.16
N ASN A 316 -14.48 -8.46 -18.94
CA ASN A 316 -15.55 -9.42 -18.65
C ASN A 316 -15.03 -10.52 -17.70
N LEU A 317 -15.43 -10.46 -16.42
CA LEU A 317 -14.95 -11.32 -15.32
C LEU A 317 -15.95 -12.39 -14.85
#